data_AF-A0A819NIX9-F1
#
_entry.id   AF-A0A819NIX9-F1
#
_cell.length_a   1.000
_cell.length_b   1.000
_cell.length_c   1.000
_cell.angle_alpha   90.00
_cell.angle_beta   90.00
_cell.angle_gamma   90.00
#
_symmetry.space_group_name_H-M   'P 1'
#
loop_
_entity.id
_entity.type
_entity.pdbx_description
1 polymer ?
#
loop_
_entity_poly.entity_id
_entity_poly.type
_entity_poly.pdbx_seq_one_letter_code
_entity_poly.pdbx_strand_id
1 'polypeptide(L)'
;MLDYFEDNYIGRIRANGSRSRPLFNAEFWNAHERTKNLQMRTDNSAEAWNRRIKCVFQCSHPTLWKFIDKLILEDDSHIHTKICRVNVDEPIAKKKKYQHLDKRLHNLVLNPHQDIINQITSLAHNIVL
;
A
#
# COMPACT_ATOMS: atom_id res chain seq x y z
N MET A 1 -18.78 0.08 -18.01
CA MET A 1 -17.69 0.11 -17.00
C MET A 1 -17.66 -1.18 -16.19
N LEU A 2 -18.81 -1.72 -15.74
CA LEU A 2 -18.88 -3.00 -15.03
C LEU A 2 -18.40 -4.18 -15.90
N ASP A 3 -18.84 -4.28 -17.15
CA ASP A 3 -18.49 -5.40 -18.05
C ASP A 3 -16.97 -5.58 -18.21
N TYR A 4 -16.23 -4.46 -18.27
CA TYR A 4 -14.78 -4.49 -18.33
C TYR A 4 -14.18 -5.18 -17.10
N PHE A 5 -14.65 -4.86 -15.89
CA PHE A 5 -14.17 -5.50 -14.67
C PHE A 5 -14.62 -6.96 -14.57
N GLU A 6 -15.83 -7.26 -15.01
CA GLU A 6 -16.30 -8.65 -15.08
C GLU A 6 -15.46 -9.49 -16.04
N ASP A 7 -15.09 -8.98 -17.20
CA ASP A 7 -14.28 -9.72 -18.17
C ASP A 7 -12.83 -9.88 -17.71
N ASN A 8 -12.26 -8.81 -17.16
CA ASN A 8 -10.83 -8.74 -16.89
C ASN A 8 -10.45 -9.24 -15.50
N TYR A 9 -11.28 -9.06 -14.46
CA TYR A 9 -10.86 -9.26 -13.07
C TYR A 9 -11.73 -10.23 -12.26
N ILE A 10 -13.01 -10.40 -12.61
CA ILE A 10 -13.96 -11.22 -11.83
C ILE A 10 -14.33 -12.53 -12.56
N GLY A 11 -14.52 -12.48 -13.87
CA GLY A 11 -15.07 -13.52 -14.74
C GLY A 11 -16.59 -13.41 -14.88
N ARG A 12 -17.16 -13.69 -16.07
CA ARG A 12 -18.61 -13.67 -16.31
C ARG A 12 -19.30 -14.92 -15.78
N ILE A 13 -20.56 -14.78 -15.37
CA ILE A 13 -21.43 -15.91 -15.05
C ILE A 13 -21.86 -16.56 -16.38
N ARG A 14 -21.63 -17.88 -16.51
CA ARG A 14 -22.09 -18.67 -17.65
C ARG A 14 -23.50 -19.20 -17.40
N ALA A 15 -24.17 -19.66 -18.46
CA ALA A 15 -25.53 -20.19 -18.38
C ALA A 15 -25.69 -21.37 -17.40
N ASN A 16 -24.62 -22.12 -17.12
CA ASN A 16 -24.61 -23.22 -16.15
C ASN A 16 -24.39 -22.75 -14.69
N GLY A 17 -24.40 -21.44 -14.42
CA GLY A 17 -24.15 -20.87 -13.09
C GLY A 17 -22.67 -20.83 -12.69
N SER A 18 -21.76 -21.43 -13.46
CA SER A 18 -20.31 -21.34 -13.20
C SER A 18 -19.76 -19.99 -13.67
N ARG A 19 -18.77 -19.47 -12.95
CA ARG A 19 -18.06 -18.25 -13.36
C ARG A 19 -16.87 -18.59 -14.26
N SER A 20 -16.66 -17.81 -15.31
CA SER A 20 -15.47 -17.95 -16.16
C SER A 20 -14.21 -17.53 -15.41
N ARG A 21 -13.05 -18.02 -15.84
CA ARG A 21 -11.77 -17.51 -15.33
C ARG A 21 -11.57 -16.08 -15.87
N PRO A 22 -11.23 -15.09 -15.03
CA PRO A 22 -10.90 -13.74 -15.49
C PRO A 22 -9.57 -13.71 -16.25
N LEU A 23 -9.38 -12.69 -17.10
CA LEU A 23 -8.13 -12.47 -17.81
C LEU A 23 -6.94 -12.23 -16.85
N PHE A 24 -7.17 -11.43 -15.81
CA PHE A 24 -6.23 -11.11 -14.74
C PHE A 24 -6.76 -11.65 -13.42
N ASN A 25 -6.38 -12.90 -13.10
CA ASN A 25 -6.68 -13.49 -11.80
C ASN A 25 -6.05 -12.67 -10.65
N ALA A 26 -6.50 -12.91 -9.42
CA ALA A 26 -6.03 -12.19 -8.25
C ALA A 26 -4.50 -12.27 -8.06
N GLU A 27 -3.88 -13.35 -8.52
CA GLU A 27 -2.42 -13.57 -8.42
C GLU A 27 -1.63 -12.56 -9.26
N PHE A 28 -2.19 -12.08 -10.39
CA PHE A 28 -1.59 -11.07 -11.25
C PHE A 28 -1.79 -9.63 -10.76
N TRP A 29 -2.57 -9.42 -9.69
CA TRP A 29 -2.79 -8.06 -9.19
C TRP A 29 -1.52 -7.52 -8.55
N ASN A 30 -1.17 -6.28 -8.85
CA ASN A 30 0.07 -5.62 -8.40
C ASN A 30 0.30 -5.64 -6.87
N ALA A 31 -0.76 -5.74 -6.08
CA ALA A 31 -0.72 -5.80 -4.63
C ALA A 31 -0.67 -7.23 -4.07
N HIS A 32 -0.90 -8.26 -4.89
CA HIS A 32 -1.03 -9.65 -4.43
C HIS A 32 0.27 -10.16 -3.81
N GLU A 33 1.35 -10.21 -4.59
CA GLU A 33 2.66 -10.68 -4.12
C GLU A 33 3.21 -9.82 -2.97
N ARG A 34 2.97 -8.50 -3.01
CA ARG A 34 3.37 -7.61 -1.92
C ARG A 34 2.65 -7.93 -0.62
N THR A 35 1.34 -8.16 -0.68
CA THR A 35 0.52 -8.48 0.49
C THR A 35 0.86 -9.88 1.02
N LYS A 36 1.09 -10.83 0.11
CA LYS A 36 1.56 -12.18 0.45
C LYS A 36 2.90 -12.15 1.17
N ASN A 37 3.83 -11.29 0.73
CA ASN A 37 5.16 -11.18 1.34
C ASN A 37 5.23 -10.17 2.50
N LEU A 38 4.09 -9.64 2.98
CA LEU A 38 4.01 -8.59 4.01
C LEU A 38 4.88 -7.35 3.69
N GLN A 39 5.09 -7.09 2.41
CA GLN A 39 5.86 -5.96 1.90
C GLN A 39 5.07 -4.65 2.03
N MET A 40 5.78 -3.53 1.96
CA MET A 40 5.15 -2.23 1.94
C MET A 40 4.31 -2.08 0.65
N ARG A 41 3.05 -1.64 0.78
CA ARG A 41 2.03 -1.73 -0.28
C ARG A 41 2.33 -0.83 -1.48
N THR A 42 2.84 0.36 -1.20
CA THR A 42 3.32 1.39 -2.13
C THR A 42 4.10 2.40 -1.31
N ASP A 43 4.63 3.42 -1.98
CA ASP A 43 5.57 4.49 -1.59
C ASP A 43 5.25 5.27 -0.30
N ASN A 44 4.81 4.64 0.77
CA ASN A 44 4.59 5.22 2.09
C ASN A 44 5.83 6.00 2.55
N SER A 45 7.01 5.53 2.16
CA SER A 45 8.28 6.20 2.44
C SER A 45 8.39 7.51 1.67
N ALA A 46 8.19 7.57 0.35
CA ALA A 46 8.26 8.86 -0.33
C ALA A 46 7.00 9.71 -0.16
N GLU A 47 5.81 9.16 0.11
CA GLU A 47 4.64 9.92 0.54
C GLU A 47 4.85 10.53 1.92
N ALA A 48 5.44 9.80 2.87
CA ALA A 48 5.84 10.35 4.16
C ALA A 48 6.93 11.41 3.98
N TRP A 49 7.91 11.17 3.12
CA TRP A 49 8.95 12.15 2.78
C TRP A 49 8.36 13.40 2.13
N ASN A 50 7.47 13.26 1.16
CA ASN A 50 6.79 14.35 0.48
C ASN A 50 5.91 15.16 1.45
N ARG A 51 5.15 14.48 2.32
CA ARG A 51 4.41 15.16 3.42
C ARG A 51 5.36 15.95 4.33
N ARG A 52 6.51 15.36 4.66
CA ARG A 52 7.51 16.02 5.51
C ARG A 52 8.13 17.23 4.81
N ILE A 53 8.55 17.09 3.55
CA ILE A 53 9.00 18.17 2.67
C ILE A 53 7.98 19.32 2.69
N LYS A 54 6.69 19.03 2.48
CA LYS A 54 5.63 20.04 2.56
C LYS A 54 5.59 20.74 3.92
N CYS A 55 5.71 20.00 5.03
CA CYS A 55 5.77 20.56 6.38
C CYS A 55 7.04 21.39 6.66
N VAL A 56 8.17 21.04 6.04
CA VAL A 56 9.46 21.73 6.20
C VAL A 56 9.45 23.03 5.42
N PHE A 57 8.97 23.01 4.17
CA PHE A 57 8.95 24.19 3.32
C PHE A 57 7.87 25.20 3.73
N GLN A 58 6.67 24.73 4.11
CA GLN A 58 5.50 25.56 4.46
C GLN A 58 5.17 26.66 3.41
N CYS A 59 5.64 26.47 2.18
CA CYS A 59 5.43 27.39 1.07
C CYS A 59 5.31 26.60 -0.23
N SER A 60 4.58 27.15 -1.20
CA SER A 60 4.36 26.50 -2.49
C SER A 60 5.59 26.62 -3.41
N HIS A 61 6.33 27.72 -3.30
CA HIS A 61 7.44 28.07 -4.20
C HIS A 61 8.63 28.70 -3.43
N PRO A 62 9.47 27.90 -2.76
CA PRO A 62 10.70 28.40 -2.17
C PRO A 62 11.69 28.85 -3.25
N THR A 63 12.55 29.82 -2.94
CA THR A 63 13.72 30.11 -3.77
C THR A 63 14.69 28.93 -3.73
N LEU A 64 15.48 28.73 -4.78
CA LEU A 64 16.42 27.61 -4.86
C LEU A 64 17.35 27.51 -3.64
N TRP A 65 17.85 28.64 -3.15
CA TRP A 65 18.71 28.69 -1.97
C TRP A 65 17.98 28.24 -0.69
N LYS A 66 16.79 28.77 -0.44
CA LYS A 66 15.94 28.34 0.69
C LYS A 66 15.52 26.87 0.56
N PHE A 67 15.41 26.38 -0.68
CA PHE A 67 15.14 24.97 -0.95
C PHE A 67 16.29 24.08 -0.48
N ILE A 68 17.51 24.39 -0.92
CA ILE A 68 18.73 23.64 -0.58
C ILE A 68 19.01 23.71 0.93
N ASP A 69 18.96 24.90 1.54
CA ASP A 69 19.27 25.08 2.96
C ASP A 69 18.36 24.22 3.86
N LYS A 70 17.06 24.18 3.55
CA LYS A 70 16.10 23.38 4.31
C LYS A 70 16.23 21.88 4.05
N LEU A 71 16.67 21.46 2.86
CA LEU A 71 16.95 20.04 2.60
C LEU A 71 18.13 19.56 3.45
N ILE A 72 19.25 20.31 3.45
CA ILE A 72 20.44 19.97 4.22
C ILE A 72 20.10 19.87 5.71
N LEU A 73 19.38 20.86 6.25
CA LEU A 73 18.99 20.88 7.66
C LEU A 73 18.06 19.72 8.05
N GLU A 74 17.15 19.32 7.16
CA GLU A 74 16.24 18.21 7.42
C GLU A 74 16.94 16.84 7.30
N ASP A 75 17.79 16.66 6.29
CA ASP A 75 18.58 15.43 6.11
C ASP A 75 19.47 15.21 7.33
N ASP A 76 20.21 16.23 7.77
CA ASP A 76 21.15 16.12 8.90
C ASP A 76 20.46 15.75 10.22
N SER A 77 19.23 16.22 10.46
CA SER A 77 18.52 15.89 11.70
C SER A 77 17.78 14.55 11.62
N HIS A 78 17.02 14.35 10.54
CA HIS A 78 16.05 13.27 10.46
C HIS A 78 16.64 11.97 9.92
N ILE A 79 17.55 12.05 8.93
CA ILE A 79 18.25 10.85 8.44
C ILE A 79 19.17 10.32 9.53
N HIS A 80 19.96 11.17 10.19
CA HIS A 80 20.82 10.73 11.30
C HIS A 80 20.02 10.05 12.40
N THR A 81 18.88 10.62 12.82
CA THR A 81 18.03 9.99 13.85
C THR A 81 17.52 8.61 13.40
N LYS A 82 17.13 8.45 12.13
CA LYS A 82 16.71 7.15 11.59
C LYS A 82 17.86 6.15 11.50
N ILE A 83 19.02 6.58 11.01
CA ILE A 83 20.23 5.74 10.92
C ILE A 83 20.64 5.26 12.32
N CYS A 84 20.69 6.16 13.30
CA CYS A 84 21.01 5.81 14.69
C CYS A 84 20.03 4.76 15.25
N ARG A 85 18.72 4.88 14.99
CA ARG A 85 17.73 3.88 15.44
C ARG A 85 17.93 2.52 14.78
N VAL A 86 18.22 2.50 13.47
CA VAL A 86 18.53 1.26 12.75
C VAL A 86 19.81 0.62 13.28
N ASN A 87 20.86 1.41 13.56
CA ASN A 87 22.12 0.91 14.10
C ASN A 87 22.01 0.35 15.53
N VAL A 88 20.96 0.73 16.27
CA VAL A 88 20.66 0.22 17.62
C VAL A 88 19.69 -0.98 17.56
N ASP A 89 19.41 -1.50 16.35
CA ASP A 89 18.41 -2.55 16.10
C ASP A 89 17.03 -2.22 16.68
N GLU A 90 16.70 -0.93 16.83
CA GLU A 90 15.38 -0.49 17.29
C GLU A 90 14.43 -0.42 16.09
N PRO A 91 13.47 -1.34 15.95
CA PRO A 91 12.57 -1.34 14.81
C PRO A 91 11.63 -0.14 14.90
N ILE A 92 11.51 0.61 13.79
CA ILE A 92 10.50 1.67 13.68
C ILE A 92 9.11 1.00 13.74
N ALA A 93 8.45 1.13 14.89
CA ALA A 93 7.18 0.47 15.13
C ALA A 93 6.08 1.03 14.21
N LYS A 94 5.56 0.17 13.32
CA LYS A 94 4.32 0.47 12.57
C LYS A 94 3.17 0.65 13.58
N LYS A 95 2.28 1.62 13.34
CA LYS A 95 1.08 1.78 14.18
C LYS A 95 0.26 0.48 14.18
N LYS A 96 -0.25 0.06 15.35
CA LYS A 96 -1.04 -1.17 15.53
C LYS A 96 -2.17 -1.31 14.50
N LYS A 97 -2.86 -0.22 14.15
CA LYS A 97 -3.92 -0.25 13.12
C LYS A 97 -3.46 -0.80 11.78
N TYR A 98 -2.27 -0.41 11.32
CA TYR A 98 -1.72 -0.87 10.04
C TYR A 98 -1.20 -2.29 10.13
N GLN A 99 -0.64 -2.69 11.28
CA GLN A 99 -0.25 -4.08 11.52
C GLN A 99 -1.46 -5.03 11.47
N HIS A 100 -2.57 -4.69 12.13
CA HIS A 100 -3.80 -5.48 12.07
C HIS A 100 -4.37 -5.53 10.66
N LEU A 101 -4.31 -4.43 9.92
CA LEU A 101 -4.77 -4.37 8.54
C LEU A 101 -3.88 -5.23 7.62
N ASP A 102 -2.56 -5.19 7.77
CA ASP A 102 -1.61 -6.07 7.06
C ASP A 102 -1.92 -7.54 7.35
N LYS A 103 -2.11 -7.91 8.63
CA LYS A 103 -2.46 -9.29 9.02
C LYS A 103 -3.77 -9.77 8.38
N ARG A 104 -4.83 -8.94 8.40
CA ARG A 104 -6.12 -9.29 7.81
C ARG A 104 -6.01 -9.52 6.31
N LEU A 105 -5.35 -8.62 5.58
CA LEU A 105 -5.18 -8.78 4.13
C LEU A 105 -4.27 -9.96 3.78
N HIS A 106 -3.20 -10.16 4.53
CA HIS A 106 -2.31 -11.31 4.33
C HIS A 106 -3.07 -12.63 4.48
N ASN A 107 -3.91 -12.76 5.51
CA ASN A 107 -4.73 -13.94 5.71
C ASN A 107 -5.74 -14.16 4.57
N LEU A 108 -6.35 -13.09 4.04
CA LEU A 108 -7.28 -13.16 2.90
C LEU A 108 -6.59 -13.55 1.59
N VAL A 109 -5.30 -13.21 1.43
CA VAL A 109 -4.50 -13.61 0.26
C VAL A 109 -4.03 -15.05 0.37
N LEU A 110 -3.62 -15.50 1.56
CA LEU A 110 -3.20 -16.89 1.78
C LEU A 110 -4.37 -17.89 1.74
N ASN A 111 -5.52 -17.50 2.27
CA ASN A 111 -6.72 -18.34 2.34
C ASN A 111 -7.88 -17.64 1.61
N PRO A 112 -7.90 -17.64 0.27
CA PRO A 112 -8.95 -17.00 -0.50
C PRO A 112 -10.28 -17.74 -0.35
N HIS A 113 -11.38 -16.99 -0.37
CA HIS A 113 -12.72 -17.55 -0.44
C HIS A 113 -12.94 -18.29 -1.78
N GLN A 114 -13.77 -19.34 -1.75
CA GLN A 114 -14.17 -20.07 -2.97
C GLN A 114 -14.95 -19.18 -3.95
N ASP A 115 -15.76 -18.26 -3.42
CA ASP A 115 -16.49 -17.28 -4.22
C ASP A 115 -15.72 -15.96 -4.31
N ILE A 116 -15.47 -15.52 -5.53
CA ILE A 116 -14.76 -14.29 -5.86
C ILE A 116 -15.51 -13.04 -5.37
N ILE A 117 -16.84 -13.06 -5.33
CA ILE A 117 -17.63 -11.92 -4.86
C ILE A 117 -17.45 -11.73 -3.36
N ASN A 118 -17.51 -12.82 -2.60
CA ASN A 118 -17.18 -12.81 -1.17
C ASN A 118 -15.72 -12.37 -0.94
N GLN A 119 -14.77 -12.83 -1.76
CA GLN A 119 -13.38 -12.37 -1.68
C GLN A 119 -13.24 -10.86 -1.87
N ILE A 120 -13.83 -10.31 -2.94
CA ILE A 120 -13.78 -8.86 -3.22
C ILE A 120 -14.49 -8.08 -2.12
N THR A 121 -15.62 -8.56 -1.63
CA THR A 121 -16.38 -7.92 -0.55
C THR A 121 -15.56 -7.88 0.74
N SER A 122 -14.93 -9.00 1.13
CA SER A 122 -14.04 -9.07 2.29
C SER A 122 -12.84 -8.14 2.13
N LEU A 123 -12.23 -8.08 0.95
CA LEU A 123 -11.14 -7.15 0.66
C LEU A 123 -11.60 -5.68 0.77
N ALA A 124 -12.77 -5.35 0.22
CA ALA A 124 -13.33 -4.01 0.27
C ALA A 124 -13.53 -3.52 1.72
N HIS A 125 -14.08 -4.37 2.60
CA HIS A 125 -14.25 -4.05 4.04
C HIS A 125 -12.93 -3.73 4.76
N ASN A 126 -11.79 -4.17 4.24
CA ASN A 126 -10.48 -3.89 4.82
C ASN A 126 -9.79 -2.64 4.23
N ILE A 127 -10.30 -2.13 3.11
CA ILE A 127 -9.74 -0.98 2.38
C ILE A 127 -10.54 0.30 2.63
N VAL A 128 -11.83 0.20 2.99
CA VAL A 128 -12.64 1.37 3.39
C VAL A 128 -11.94 2.08 4.56
N LEU A 129 -11.46 3.29 4.25
CA LEU A 129 -10.75 4.25 5.10
C LEU A 129 -11.73 5.27 5.68
#